data_AF-A0A8H4AYC6-F1
#
_entry.id   AF-A0A8H4AYC6-F1
#
_cell.length_a   1.000
_cell.length_b   1.000
_cell.length_c   1.000
_cell.angle_alpha   90.00
_cell.angle_beta   90.00
_cell.angle_gamma   90.00
#
_symmetry.space_group_name_H-M   'P 1'
#
loop_
_entity.id
_entity.type
_entity.pdbx_description
1 polymer ?
#
loop_
_entity_poly.entity_id
_entity_poly.type
_entity_poly.pdbx_seq_one_letter_code
_entity_poly.pdbx_strand_id
1 'polypeptide(L)'
;MLGNMLEWDALSELKGIGFVRRENLDALTWVGMEYVHTGGVGDGGIDIFCQVAGRIVFPIQCKNYSRKGSVDRDIVYAHTEVTRRCAKKYGVVAVGIVVVPSMDSFSADAKEAAETAEGVVIFLSTKDQIPRYILPSVVNSRTGALTHFILP
;
A
#
# COMPACT_ATOMS: atom_id res chain seq x y z
N MET A 1 -6.68 22.56 -1.68
CA MET A 1 -5.50 21.68 -1.68
C MET A 1 -5.59 20.71 -0.51
N LEU A 2 -6.50 19.73 -0.61
CA LEU A 2 -6.82 18.71 0.39
C LEU A 2 -6.61 17.32 -0.23
N GLY A 3 -5.67 17.19 -1.16
CA GLY A 3 -5.21 15.91 -1.69
C GLY A 3 -3.85 15.56 -1.10
N ASN A 4 -3.69 15.27 0.19
CA ASN A 4 -4.50 15.46 1.41
C ASN A 4 -3.50 15.27 2.55
N MET A 5 -3.71 15.83 3.75
CA MET A 5 -2.76 15.71 4.87
C MET A 5 -2.34 14.26 5.18
N LEU A 6 -3.20 13.29 4.85
CA LEU A 6 -2.95 11.86 4.96
C LEU A 6 -1.82 11.33 4.07
N GLU A 7 -1.70 11.83 2.84
CA GLU A 7 -0.60 11.44 1.95
C GLU A 7 0.74 11.93 2.52
N TRP A 8 0.77 13.17 3.04
CA TRP A 8 1.96 13.73 3.68
C TRP A 8 2.35 12.98 4.94
N ASP A 9 1.38 12.58 5.76
CA ASP A 9 1.61 11.74 6.93
C ASP A 9 2.19 10.38 6.51
N ALA A 10 1.60 9.71 5.51
CA ALA A 10 2.10 8.44 4.98
C ALA A 10 3.53 8.56 4.43
N LEU A 11 3.83 9.65 3.72
CA LEU A 11 5.18 9.95 3.23
C LEU A 11 6.18 10.20 4.37
N SER A 12 5.74 10.83 5.47
CA SER A 12 6.58 11.04 6.65
C SER A 12 6.98 9.71 7.29
N GLU A 13 6.04 8.77 7.42
CA GLU A 13 6.31 7.42 7.95
C GLU A 13 7.30 6.65 7.06
N LEU A 14 7.11 6.70 5.74
CA LEU A 14 8.03 6.06 4.79
C LEU A 14 9.44 6.62 4.90
N LYS A 15 9.59 7.95 4.99
CA LYS A 15 10.88 8.60 5.20
C LYS A 15 11.52 8.19 6.54
N GLY A 16 10.71 8.08 7.59
CA GLY A 16 11.15 7.65 8.92
C GLY A 16 11.79 6.26 8.95
N ILE A 17 11.39 5.38 8.02
CA ILE A 17 11.97 4.04 7.88
C ILE A 17 13.01 3.92 6.74
N GLY A 18 13.43 5.04 6.15
CA GLY A 18 14.55 5.09 5.21
C GLY A 18 14.18 5.00 3.72
N PHE A 19 12.92 5.20 3.34
CA PHE A 19 12.55 5.31 1.93
C PHE A 19 13.09 6.61 1.31
N VAL A 20 13.62 6.50 0.09
CA VAL A 20 14.14 7.62 -0.70
C VAL A 20 13.17 7.96 -1.83
N ARG A 21 12.89 9.25 -2.03
CA ARG A 21 12.01 9.72 -3.10
C ARG A 21 12.67 9.55 -4.47
N ARG A 22 11.86 9.15 -5.45
CA ARG A 22 12.15 9.16 -6.89
C ARG A 22 11.12 10.02 -7.61
N GLU A 23 11.52 10.56 -8.76
CA GLU A 23 10.67 11.48 -9.53
C GLU A 23 9.75 10.73 -10.51
N ASN A 24 10.17 9.58 -11.04
CA ASN A 24 9.43 8.84 -12.07
C ASN A 24 9.42 7.33 -11.83
N LEU A 25 8.33 6.68 -12.24
CA LEU A 25 8.09 5.22 -12.14
C LEU A 25 8.81 4.38 -13.21
N ASP A 26 9.29 5.00 -14.29
CA ASP A 26 9.76 4.29 -15.49
C ASP A 26 11.10 3.55 -15.32
N ALA A 27 11.74 3.70 -14.17
CA ALA A 27 13.00 3.04 -13.86
C ALA A 27 12.81 2.08 -12.68
N LEU A 28 12.22 0.90 -12.89
CA LEU A 28 12.26 -0.19 -11.89
C LEU A 28 13.67 -0.79 -11.69
N THR A 29 14.72 -0.02 -11.97
CA THR A 29 16.12 -0.33 -11.63
C THR A 29 16.43 -0.06 -10.15
N TRP A 30 15.40 0.28 -9.37
CA TRP A 30 15.44 0.56 -7.94
C TRP A 30 15.90 -0.65 -7.13
N VAL A 31 17.05 -0.49 -6.48
CA VAL A 31 17.74 -1.54 -5.70
C VAL A 31 17.50 -1.39 -4.20
N GLY A 32 16.91 -0.29 -3.75
CA GLY A 32 16.76 0.08 -2.35
C GLY A 32 15.30 0.14 -1.87
N MET A 33 15.08 0.95 -0.81
CA MET A 33 13.76 1.35 -0.34
C MET A 33 13.43 2.70 -0.98
N GLU A 34 12.56 2.68 -1.97
CA GLU A 34 12.36 3.82 -2.87
C GLU A 34 10.86 4.06 -3.11
N TYR A 35 10.45 5.32 -3.29
CA TYR A 35 9.04 5.67 -3.52
C TYR A 35 8.85 6.78 -4.56
N VAL A 36 7.72 6.76 -5.25
CA VAL A 36 7.18 7.86 -6.06
C VAL A 36 5.85 8.29 -5.46
N HIS A 37 5.68 9.60 -5.26
CA HIS A 37 4.38 10.19 -4.91
C HIS A 37 3.63 10.49 -6.21
N THR A 38 2.50 9.80 -6.42
CA THR A 38 1.67 9.88 -7.64
C THR A 38 0.40 10.70 -7.43
N GLY A 39 0.15 11.15 -6.20
CA GLY A 39 -1.06 11.85 -5.78
C GLY A 39 -1.47 12.99 -6.73
N GLY A 40 -2.75 13.00 -7.10
CA GLY A 40 -3.31 13.95 -8.07
C GLY A 40 -4.55 13.41 -8.79
N VAL A 41 -5.14 14.24 -9.67
CA VAL A 41 -6.27 13.82 -10.51
C VAL A 41 -5.77 12.83 -11.56
N GLY A 42 -6.36 11.63 -11.61
CA GLY A 42 -6.00 10.60 -12.60
C GLY A 42 -4.93 9.59 -12.15
N ASP A 43 -4.64 9.53 -10.84
CA ASP A 43 -3.69 8.61 -10.20
C ASP A 43 -4.02 7.11 -10.38
N GLY A 44 -5.20 6.78 -10.92
CA GLY A 44 -5.64 5.40 -11.14
C GLY A 44 -5.92 4.64 -9.84
N GLY A 45 -6.00 5.35 -8.72
CA GLY A 45 -6.20 4.81 -7.38
C GLY A 45 -4.91 4.46 -6.64
N ILE A 46 -3.80 5.13 -6.93
CA ILE A 46 -2.52 4.95 -6.25
C ILE A 46 -2.01 6.34 -5.89
N ASP A 47 -1.98 6.67 -4.62
CA ASP A 47 -1.46 7.96 -4.17
C ASP A 47 0.06 7.91 -3.98
N ILE A 48 0.60 6.77 -3.53
CA ILE A 48 2.03 6.55 -3.34
C ILE A 48 2.40 5.16 -3.87
N PHE A 49 3.47 5.08 -4.65
CA PHE A 49 4.05 3.82 -5.10
C PHE A 49 5.40 3.61 -4.42
N CYS A 50 5.55 2.53 -3.64
CA CYS A 50 6.80 2.19 -2.98
C CYS A 50 7.38 0.90 -3.54
N GLN A 51 8.68 0.71 -3.39
CA GLN A 51 9.37 -0.52 -3.75
C GLN A 51 10.48 -0.84 -2.75
N VAL A 52 10.69 -2.13 -2.57
CA VAL A 52 11.77 -2.70 -1.77
C VAL A 52 12.57 -3.66 -2.62
N ALA A 53 13.87 -3.40 -2.70
CA ALA A 53 14.90 -4.32 -3.21
C ALA A 53 14.63 -4.87 -4.61
N GLY A 54 14.08 -4.07 -5.53
CA GLY A 54 13.86 -4.55 -6.91
C GLY A 54 12.67 -5.51 -7.09
N ARG A 55 12.02 -5.94 -6.01
CA ARG A 55 11.27 -7.21 -5.98
C ARG A 55 9.83 -7.10 -5.50
N ILE A 56 9.58 -6.20 -4.56
CA ILE A 56 8.27 -6.04 -3.94
C ILE A 56 7.85 -4.59 -4.08
N VAL A 57 6.63 -4.36 -4.54
CA VAL A 57 6.04 -3.02 -4.65
C VAL A 57 4.83 -2.88 -3.73
N PHE A 58 4.61 -1.68 -3.23
CA PHE A 58 3.48 -1.34 -2.37
C PHE A 58 2.73 -0.17 -2.99
N PRO A 59 1.66 -0.42 -3.76
CA PRO A 59 0.71 0.62 -4.12
C PRO A 59 -0.09 1.00 -2.87
N ILE A 60 0.03 2.25 -2.45
CA ILE A 60 -0.64 2.81 -1.28
C ILE A 60 -1.71 3.78 -1.76
N GLN A 61 -2.92 3.61 -1.25
CA GLN A 61 -4.03 4.54 -1.46
C GLN A 61 -4.45 5.16 -0.13
N CYS A 62 -4.50 6.49 -0.09
CA CYS A 62 -4.92 7.29 1.06
C CYS A 62 -6.34 7.79 0.82
N LYS A 63 -7.31 7.33 1.62
CA LYS A 63 -8.71 7.75 1.50
C LYS A 63 -9.23 8.32 2.81
N ASN A 64 -9.87 9.46 2.70
CA ASN A 64 -10.62 10.07 3.79
C ASN A 64 -12.12 9.96 3.47
N TYR A 65 -12.82 9.03 4.10
CA TYR A 65 -14.28 8.94 3.96
C TYR A 65 -14.95 9.88 4.95
N SER A 66 -16.06 10.49 4.54
CA SER A 66 -16.89 11.33 5.41
C SER A 66 -17.60 10.53 6.51
N ARG A 67 -17.77 9.23 6.31
CA ARG A 67 -18.37 8.30 7.28
C ARG A 67 -17.30 7.63 8.14
N LYS A 68 -17.66 7.38 9.41
CA LYS A 68 -16.94 6.49 10.31
C LYS A 68 -17.52 5.08 10.26
N GLY A 69 -16.74 4.09 10.64
CA GLY A 69 -17.21 2.72 10.82
C GLY A 69 -16.24 1.70 10.22
N SER A 70 -16.78 0.73 9.50
CA SER A 70 -16.01 -0.34 8.91
C SER A 70 -15.76 -0.16 7.41
N VAL A 71 -14.61 -0.66 6.96
CA VAL A 71 -14.33 -0.86 5.54
C VAL A 71 -15.22 -1.99 5.03
N ASP A 72 -15.89 -1.75 3.91
CA ASP A 72 -16.70 -2.74 3.21
C ASP A 72 -15.89 -3.51 2.16
N ARG A 73 -16.49 -4.60 1.66
CA ARG A 73 -15.87 -5.48 0.68
C ARG A 73 -15.56 -4.78 -0.66
N ASP A 74 -16.31 -3.74 -1.01
CA ASP A 74 -16.19 -3.10 -2.32
C ASP A 74 -14.91 -2.24 -2.37
N ILE A 75 -14.58 -1.59 -1.25
CA ILE A 75 -13.28 -0.95 -1.05
C ILE A 75 -12.15 -2.00 -1.21
N VAL A 76 -12.27 -3.15 -0.55
CA VAL A 76 -11.28 -4.24 -0.65
C VAL A 76 -11.07 -4.71 -2.09
N TYR A 77 -12.15 -4.94 -2.84
CA TYR A 77 -12.05 -5.36 -4.24
C TYR A 77 -11.44 -4.30 -5.15
N ALA A 78 -11.80 -3.03 -4.97
CA ALA A 78 -11.24 -1.94 -5.76
C ALA A 78 -9.71 -1.86 -5.61
N HIS A 79 -9.20 -1.96 -4.38
CA HIS A 79 -7.75 -1.93 -4.12
C HIS A 79 -7.04 -3.21 -4.57
N THR A 80 -7.72 -4.36 -4.46
CA THR A 80 -7.20 -5.63 -5.00
C THR A 80 -6.93 -5.52 -6.49
N GLU A 81 -7.86 -4.94 -7.25
CA GLU A 81 -7.70 -4.76 -8.68
C GLU A 81 -6.58 -3.76 -9.03
N VAL A 82 -6.45 -2.66 -8.28
CA VAL A 82 -5.31 -1.73 -8.43
C VAL A 82 -3.99 -2.45 -8.20
N THR A 83 -3.89 -3.26 -7.15
CA THR A 83 -2.67 -3.98 -6.77
C THR A 83 -2.29 -5.03 -7.82
N ARG A 84 -3.27 -5.81 -8.31
CA ARG A 84 -3.06 -6.79 -9.39
C ARG A 84 -2.58 -6.15 -10.68
N ARG A 85 -3.16 -5.00 -11.05
CA ARG A 85 -2.69 -4.23 -12.23
C ARG A 85 -1.24 -3.79 -12.07
N CYS A 86 -0.82 -3.37 -10.87
CA CYS A 86 0.58 -3.05 -10.59
C CYS A 86 1.50 -4.26 -10.75
N ALA A 87 1.15 -5.38 -10.11
CA ALA A 87 1.93 -6.62 -10.20
C ALA A 87 2.12 -7.05 -11.67
N LYS A 88 1.04 -7.03 -12.45
CA LYS A 88 1.06 -7.41 -13.88
C LYS A 88 1.88 -6.43 -14.73
N LYS A 89 1.68 -5.12 -14.55
CA LYS A 89 2.37 -4.09 -15.35
C LYS A 89 3.89 -4.17 -15.18
N TYR A 90 4.34 -4.49 -13.97
CA TYR A 90 5.74 -4.38 -13.59
C TYR A 90 6.44 -5.73 -13.40
N GLY A 91 5.72 -6.85 -13.44
CA GLY A 91 6.30 -8.20 -13.30
C GLY A 91 6.89 -8.47 -11.91
N VAL A 92 6.29 -7.90 -10.87
CA VAL A 92 6.78 -7.91 -9.48
C VAL A 92 5.71 -8.41 -8.53
N VAL A 93 6.10 -8.76 -7.30
CA VAL A 93 5.16 -8.98 -6.21
C VAL A 93 4.62 -7.63 -5.75
N ALA A 94 3.30 -7.48 -5.67
CA ALA A 94 2.67 -6.25 -5.18
C ALA A 94 1.91 -6.53 -3.87
N VAL A 95 1.91 -5.57 -2.95
CA VAL A 95 1.18 -5.63 -1.69
C VAL A 95 0.42 -4.32 -1.50
N GLY A 96 -0.90 -4.35 -1.62
CA GLY A 96 -1.74 -3.16 -1.46
C GLY A 96 -1.66 -2.60 -0.03
N ILE A 97 -1.83 -1.29 0.12
CA ILE A 97 -2.01 -0.67 1.44
C ILE A 97 -3.09 0.41 1.30
N VAL A 98 -4.03 0.45 2.24
CA VAL A 98 -5.09 1.45 2.22
C VAL A 98 -5.11 2.22 3.53
N VAL A 99 -4.77 3.49 3.48
CA VAL A 99 -4.78 4.35 4.66
C VAL A 99 -6.14 5.01 4.76
N VAL A 100 -6.96 4.54 5.71
CA VAL A 100 -8.35 5.00 5.91
C VAL A 100 -8.62 5.35 7.38
N PRO A 101 -8.16 6.51 7.87
CA PRO A 101 -8.22 6.82 9.30
C PRO A 101 -9.63 6.98 9.86
N SER A 102 -10.64 7.20 8.99
CA SER A 102 -12.04 7.28 9.40
C SER A 102 -12.65 5.92 9.69
N MET A 103 -12.00 4.82 9.29
CA MET A 103 -12.46 3.45 9.48
C MET A 103 -11.53 2.70 10.43
N ASP A 104 -12.10 2.03 11.44
CA ASP A 104 -11.34 1.38 12.51
C ASP A 104 -11.40 -0.15 12.46
N SER A 105 -12.20 -0.70 11.54
CA SER A 105 -12.49 -2.13 11.45
C SER A 105 -12.84 -2.55 10.02
N PHE A 106 -12.75 -3.86 9.73
CA PHE A 106 -13.32 -4.45 8.52
C PHE A 106 -14.71 -4.99 8.84
N SER A 107 -15.64 -4.91 7.88
CA SER A 107 -16.82 -5.77 7.95
C SER A 107 -16.42 -7.24 7.81
N ALA A 108 -17.29 -8.18 8.22
CA ALA A 108 -17.03 -9.61 8.05
C ALA A 108 -16.75 -9.96 6.59
N ASP A 109 -17.59 -9.48 5.67
CA ASP A 109 -17.41 -9.68 4.23
C ASP A 109 -16.11 -9.07 3.70
N ALA A 110 -15.68 -7.92 4.23
CA ALA A 110 -14.43 -7.29 3.83
C ALA A 110 -13.23 -8.09 4.31
N LYS A 111 -13.31 -8.68 5.50
CA LYS A 111 -12.28 -9.59 6.03
C LYS A 111 -12.16 -10.83 5.16
N GLU A 112 -13.27 -11.49 4.83
CA GLU A 112 -13.28 -12.65 3.93
C GLU A 112 -12.72 -12.31 2.53
N ALA A 113 -13.12 -11.16 1.97
CA ALA A 113 -12.61 -10.69 0.69
C ALA A 113 -11.09 -10.43 0.72
N ALA A 114 -10.56 -9.92 1.84
CA ALA A 114 -9.14 -9.67 2.00
C ALA A 114 -8.34 -10.97 2.21
N GLU A 115 -8.88 -11.94 2.97
CA GLU A 115 -8.26 -13.24 3.21
C GLU A 115 -8.19 -14.12 1.94
N THR A 116 -9.17 -13.97 1.05
CA THR A 116 -9.22 -14.70 -0.23
C THR A 116 -8.55 -13.98 -1.39
N ALA A 117 -8.09 -12.74 -1.19
CA ALA A 117 -7.40 -11.96 -2.21
C ALA A 117 -5.95 -12.43 -2.39
N GLU A 118 -5.74 -13.37 -3.33
CA GLU A 118 -4.38 -13.81 -3.68
C GLU A 118 -3.48 -12.63 -4.08
N GLY A 119 -2.32 -12.52 -3.42
CA GLY A 119 -1.29 -11.55 -3.73
C GLY A 119 -1.63 -10.11 -3.37
N VAL A 120 -2.66 -9.87 -2.53
CA VAL A 120 -3.02 -8.53 -2.06
C VAL A 120 -3.25 -8.60 -0.56
N VAL A 121 -2.62 -7.70 0.17
CA VAL A 121 -2.93 -7.45 1.58
C VAL A 121 -3.60 -6.10 1.64
N ILE A 122 -4.58 -5.93 2.50
CA ILE A 122 -5.23 -4.64 2.71
C ILE A 122 -5.17 -4.38 4.20
N PHE A 123 -4.52 -3.29 4.57
CA PHE A 123 -4.36 -2.91 5.95
C PHE A 123 -5.22 -1.71 6.29
N LEU A 124 -5.85 -1.71 7.46
CA LEU A 124 -6.56 -0.57 8.02
C LEU A 124 -5.58 0.26 8.82
N SER A 125 -4.97 1.25 8.18
CA SER A 125 -3.95 2.03 8.86
C SER A 125 -4.57 3.29 9.49
N THR A 126 -4.49 3.38 10.81
CA THR A 126 -4.09 4.66 11.41
C THR A 126 -2.62 4.86 11.02
N LYS A 127 -2.26 6.06 10.54
CA LYS A 127 -0.98 6.40 9.90
C LYS A 127 0.27 5.67 10.45
N ASP A 128 0.35 5.47 11.77
CA ASP A 128 1.47 4.84 12.49
C ASP A 128 1.69 3.34 12.16
N GLN A 129 0.82 2.71 11.38
CA GLN A 129 0.91 1.27 11.07
C GLN A 129 1.61 0.95 9.74
N ILE A 130 1.82 1.93 8.85
CA ILE A 130 2.52 1.71 7.57
C ILE A 130 3.88 1.00 7.75
N PRO A 131 4.75 1.41 8.71
CA PRO A 131 6.00 0.70 8.98
C PRO A 131 5.81 -0.77 9.36
N ARG A 132 4.76 -1.12 10.10
CA ARG A 132 4.52 -2.49 10.58
C ARG A 132 4.28 -3.48 9.44
N TYR A 133 3.78 -2.99 8.32
CA TYR A 133 3.46 -3.80 7.15
C TYR A 133 4.65 -3.91 6.19
N ILE A 134 5.38 -2.82 6.01
CA ILE A 134 6.48 -2.78 5.04
C ILE A 134 7.76 -3.41 5.63
N LEU A 135 8.08 -3.18 6.90
CA LEU A 135 9.34 -3.64 7.51
C LEU A 135 9.54 -5.17 7.48
N PRO A 136 8.53 -6.03 7.75
CA PRO A 136 8.69 -7.47 7.58
C PRO A 136 9.09 -7.84 6.16
N SER A 137 8.52 -7.17 5.16
CA SER A 137 8.86 -7.35 3.74
C SER A 137 10.31 -6.99 3.45
N VAL A 138 10.82 -5.91 4.05
CA VAL A 138 12.21 -5.46 3.91
C VAL A 138 13.19 -6.45 4.50
N VAL A 139 12.87 -7.03 5.67
CA VAL A 139 13.72 -8.05 6.30
C VAL A 139 13.72 -9.32 5.45
N ASN A 140 12.55 -9.76 4.99
CA ASN A 140 12.41 -11.02 4.27
C ASN A 140 12.89 -10.97 2.82
N SER A 141 12.81 -9.80 2.16
CA SER A 141 13.42 -9.62 0.83
C SER A 141 14.95 -9.78 0.85
N ARG A 142 15.59 -9.51 1.99
CA ARG A 142 17.03 -9.72 2.20
C ARG A 142 17.38 -11.20 2.41
N THR A 143 16.44 -12.01 2.86
CA THR A 143 16.64 -13.45 3.12
C THR A 143 16.12 -14.35 1.99
N GLY A 144 15.39 -13.80 1.01
CA GLY A 144 14.86 -14.53 -0.15
C GLY A 144 13.53 -15.25 0.11
N ALA A 145 12.94 -15.08 1.30
CA ALA A 145 11.62 -15.63 1.62
C ALA A 145 10.52 -14.62 1.24
N LEU A 146 9.62 -14.96 0.31
CA LEU A 146 8.39 -14.20 0.09
C LEU A 146 7.38 -14.58 1.18
N THR A 147 6.92 -13.61 1.96
CA THR A 147 6.04 -13.86 3.11
C THR A 147 4.59 -13.84 2.68
N HIS A 148 3.82 -14.85 3.07
CA HIS A 148 2.37 -14.74 3.18
C HIS A 148 2.07 -13.82 4.37
N PHE A 149 1.48 -12.65 4.12
CA PHE A 149 0.99 -11.80 5.20
C PHE A 149 -0.30 -12.41 5.73
N ILE A 150 -0.32 -12.76 7.01
CA ILE A 150 -1.55 -13.07 7.72
C ILE A 150 -2.04 -11.75 8.32
N LEU A 151 -3.21 -11.31 7.89
CA LEU A 151 -3.91 -10.15 8.45
C LEU A 151 -4.18 -10.40 9.95
N PRO A 152 -4.04 -9.41 10.85
CA PRO A 152 -4.64 -9.47 12.18
C PRO A 152 -6.18 -9.46 12.11
#